data_AF-A0A7K0UAN3-F1
#
_entry.id   AF-A0A7K0UAN3-F1
#
_cell.length_a   1.000
_cell.length_b   1.000
_cell.length_c   1.000
_cell.angle_alpha   90.00
_cell.angle_beta   90.00
_cell.angle_gamma   90.00
#
_symmetry.space_group_name_H-M   'P 1'
#
loop_
_entity.id
_entity.type
_entity.pdbx_description
1 polymer ?
#
loop_
_entity_poly.entity_id
_entity_poly.type
_entity_poly.pdbx_seq_one_letter_code
_entity_poly.pdbx_strand_id
1 'polypeptide(L)'
;MFNPDAVGKSRKSSTTFKVTQESISNFAHAIGESEIINSSVTYSIMISLGPSQALLEENGLDWTRVVHGDQKFQNNRPLHAGDEVTCTSTIET
;
A
#
# COMPACT_ATOMS: atom_id res chain seq x y z
N MET A 1 -6.41 -12.55 19.71
CA MET A 1 -5.27 -13.34 19.16
C MET A 1 -5.46 -13.35 17.67
N PHE A 2 -4.41 -13.08 16.89
CA PHE A 2 -4.50 -13.05 15.43
C PHE A 2 -4.93 -14.42 14.89
N ASN A 3 -5.81 -14.45 13.89
CA ASN A 3 -6.34 -15.70 13.35
C ASN A 3 -5.25 -16.47 12.56
N PRO A 4 -4.82 -17.67 12.99
CA PRO A 4 -3.79 -18.43 12.27
C PRO A 4 -4.28 -18.93 10.91
N ASP A 5 -5.58 -19.12 10.73
CA ASP A 5 -6.20 -19.56 9.47
C ASP A 5 -6.37 -18.39 8.47
N ALA A 6 -5.81 -17.22 8.77
CA ALA A 6 -5.86 -16.06 7.88
C ALA A 6 -4.84 -16.12 6.73
N VAL A 7 -3.82 -16.98 6.85
CA VAL A 7 -2.82 -17.19 5.80
C VAL A 7 -3.50 -17.63 4.50
N GLY A 8 -3.09 -17.01 3.38
CA GLY A 8 -3.64 -17.23 2.06
C GLY A 8 -4.94 -16.46 1.76
N LYS A 9 -5.54 -15.77 2.75
CA LYS A 9 -6.70 -14.91 2.48
C LYS A 9 -6.27 -13.68 1.69
N SER A 10 -7.03 -13.38 0.65
CA SER A 10 -6.87 -12.17 -0.16
C SER A 10 -8.13 -11.33 -0.16
N ARG A 11 -7.95 -10.01 -0.28
CA ARG A 11 -9.05 -9.07 -0.46
C ARG A 11 -8.69 -8.03 -1.50
N LYS A 12 -9.55 -7.87 -2.50
CA LYS A 12 -9.50 -6.74 -3.42
C LYS A 12 -10.15 -5.53 -2.76
N SER A 13 -9.46 -4.39 -2.80
CA SER A 13 -10.04 -3.11 -2.39
C SER A 13 -11.27 -2.80 -3.23
N SER A 14 -12.33 -2.33 -2.56
CA SER A 14 -13.54 -1.81 -3.23
C SER A 14 -13.34 -0.41 -3.81
N THR A 15 -12.23 0.25 -3.47
CA THR A 15 -11.87 1.58 -3.95
C THR A 15 -10.73 1.53 -4.97
N THR A 16 -10.84 2.40 -5.96
CA THR A 16 -9.77 2.68 -6.91
C THR A 16 -8.99 3.90 -6.45
N PHE A 17 -7.67 3.78 -6.41
CA PHE A 17 -6.78 4.90 -6.17
C PHE A 17 -6.46 5.59 -7.50
N LYS A 18 -6.77 6.88 -7.61
CA LYS A 18 -6.40 7.69 -8.77
C LYS A 18 -5.05 8.35 -8.51
N VAL A 19 -4.05 7.95 -9.28
CA VAL A 19 -2.71 8.55 -9.22
C VAL A 19 -2.78 9.92 -9.90
N THR A 20 -2.46 10.98 -9.17
CA THR A 20 -2.40 12.35 -9.69
C THR A 20 -0.98 12.90 -9.56
N GLN A 21 -0.63 13.88 -10.40
CA GLN A 21 0.66 14.55 -10.26
C GLN A 21 0.80 15.17 -8.86
N GLU A 22 -0.26 15.76 -8.33
CA GLU A 22 -0.29 16.30 -6.97
C GLU A 22 0.02 15.23 -5.93
N SER A 23 -0.58 14.04 -6.02
CA SER A 23 -0.30 12.97 -5.06
C SER A 23 1.16 12.48 -5.13
N ILE A 24 1.74 12.43 -6.34
CA ILE A 24 3.14 12.08 -6.55
C ILE A 24 4.05 13.15 -5.95
N SER A 25 3.82 14.42 -6.29
CA SER A 25 4.60 15.55 -5.77
C SER A 25 4.51 15.65 -4.24
N ASN A 26 3.31 15.47 -3.66
CA ASN A 26 3.11 15.48 -2.21
C ASN A 26 3.90 14.36 -1.51
N PHE A 27 3.90 13.15 -2.08
CA PHE A 27 4.68 12.05 -1.53
C PHE A 27 6.17 12.32 -1.63
N ALA A 28 6.67 12.77 -2.79
CA ALA A 28 8.07 13.12 -3.00
C ALA A 28 8.54 14.17 -1.97
N HIS A 29 7.78 15.26 -1.80
CA HIS A 29 8.09 16.27 -0.80
C HIS A 29 8.09 15.72 0.62
N ALA A 30 7.15 14.85 0.98
CA ALA A 30 7.06 14.27 2.32
C ALA A 30 8.28 13.40 2.67
N ILE A 31 8.94 12.79 1.68
CA ILE A 31 10.15 11.98 1.86
C ILE A 31 11.45 12.73 1.55
N GLY A 32 11.37 14.03 1.26
CA GLY A 32 12.54 14.88 0.97
C GLY A 32 13.11 14.72 -0.44
N GLU A 33 12.37 14.12 -1.37
CA GLU A 33 12.71 14.06 -2.79
C GLU A 33 12.30 15.36 -3.50
N SER A 34 13.07 15.75 -4.52
CA SER A 34 12.70 16.85 -5.43
C SER A 34 11.46 16.47 -6.24
N GLU A 35 10.75 17.47 -6.76
CA GLU A 35 9.57 17.23 -7.59
C GLU A 35 9.91 16.37 -8.82
N ILE A 36 9.26 15.21 -8.93
CA ILE A 36 9.46 14.21 -9.98
C ILE A 36 8.18 13.99 -10.77
N ILE A 37 8.33 13.80 -12.08
CA ILE A 37 7.21 13.50 -13.00
C ILE A 37 6.71 12.06 -12.78
N ASN A 38 7.61 11.15 -12.40
CA ASN A 38 7.30 9.73 -12.22
C ASN A 38 7.30 9.38 -10.74
N SER A 39 6.40 8.49 -10.30
CA SER A 39 6.39 8.02 -8.91
C SER A 39 7.70 7.31 -8.54
N SER A 40 8.21 7.52 -7.33
CA SER A 40 9.28 6.69 -6.78
C SER A 40 8.81 5.24 -6.56
N VAL A 41 9.75 4.31 -6.36
CA VAL A 41 9.42 2.89 -6.15
C VAL A 41 8.53 2.70 -4.93
N THR A 42 8.76 3.48 -3.87
CA THR A 42 8.06 3.37 -2.58
C THR A 42 6.67 4.01 -2.58
N TYR A 43 6.35 4.83 -3.58
CA TYR A 43 5.06 5.53 -3.70
C TYR A 43 3.85 4.58 -3.64
N SER A 44 3.99 3.34 -4.12
CA SER A 44 2.90 2.35 -4.10
C SER A 44 2.38 2.03 -2.71
N ILE A 45 3.13 2.35 -1.63
CA ILE A 45 2.65 2.20 -0.25
C ILE A 45 1.39 3.04 0.04
N MET A 46 1.24 4.19 -0.62
CA MET A 46 0.05 5.05 -0.53
C MET A 46 -1.22 4.32 -0.95
N ILE A 47 -1.07 3.30 -1.80
CA ILE A 47 -2.18 2.52 -2.37
C ILE A 47 -2.42 1.26 -1.54
N SER A 48 -1.35 0.60 -1.07
CA SER A 48 -1.44 -0.74 -0.47
C SER A 48 -1.66 -0.74 1.04
N LEU A 49 -1.22 0.29 1.77
CA LEU A 49 -1.21 0.26 3.25
C LEU A 49 -2.61 0.15 3.84
N GLY A 50 -3.54 1.03 3.44
CA GLY A 50 -4.92 1.03 3.95
C GLY A 50 -5.65 -0.29 3.74
N PRO A 51 -5.72 -0.83 2.50
CA PRO A 51 -6.32 -2.15 2.24
C PRO A 51 -5.69 -3.29 3.04
N SER A 52 -4.35 -3.28 3.20
CA SER A 52 -3.65 -4.27 4.02
C SER A 52 -4.03 -4.17 5.50
N GLN A 53 -4.13 -2.95 6.02
CA GLN A 53 -4.51 -2.73 7.42
C GLN A 53 -5.94 -3.24 7.69
N ALA A 54 -6.88 -2.93 6.81
CA ALA A 54 -8.26 -3.39 6.92
C ALA A 54 -8.36 -4.93 6.90
N LEU A 55 -7.62 -5.61 6.01
CA LEU A 55 -7.58 -7.08 5.96
C LEU A 55 -7.04 -7.68 7.28
N LEU A 56 -6.03 -7.06 7.87
CA LEU A 56 -5.42 -7.55 9.11
C LEU A 56 -6.34 -7.32 10.34
N GLU A 57 -6.98 -6.16 10.44
CA GLU A 57 -7.98 -5.86 11.48
C GLU A 57 -9.15 -6.83 11.45
N GLU A 58 -9.68 -7.13 10.26
CA GLU A 58 -10.76 -8.10 10.06
C GLU A 58 -10.37 -9.51 10.50
N ASN A 59 -9.08 -9.83 10.58
CA ASN A 59 -8.55 -11.11 11.05
C ASN A 59 -8.01 -11.05 12.50
N GLY A 60 -8.37 -10.01 13.25
CA GLY A 60 -8.14 -9.92 14.69
C GLY A 60 -6.77 -9.39 15.09
N LEU A 61 -6.10 -8.62 14.22
CA LEU A 61 -4.88 -7.91 14.56
C LEU A 61 -5.17 -6.75 15.54
N ASP A 62 -4.34 -6.62 16.56
CA ASP A 62 -4.35 -5.50 17.51
C ASP A 62 -3.14 -4.60 17.23
N TRP A 63 -3.39 -3.43 16.62
CA TRP A 63 -2.34 -2.48 16.23
C TRP A 63 -1.50 -1.95 17.38
N THR A 64 -2.01 -1.98 18.61
CA THR A 64 -1.25 -1.51 19.79
C THR A 64 -0.04 -2.39 20.10
N ARG A 65 0.04 -3.56 19.47
CA ARG A 65 1.08 -4.57 19.68
C ARG A 65 1.95 -4.81 18.45
N VAL A 66 1.85 -3.95 17.44
CA VAL A 66 2.49 -4.14 16.14
C VAL A 66 3.58 -3.10 15.93
N VAL A 67 4.75 -3.57 15.52
CA VAL A 67 5.81 -2.74 14.96
C VAL A 67 6.07 -3.24 13.54
N HIS A 68 6.30 -2.31 12.63
CA HIS A 68 6.64 -2.64 11.26
C HIS A 68 8.04 -3.28 11.21
N GLY A 69 8.13 -4.51 10.68
CA GLY A 69 9.36 -5.29 10.65
C GLY A 69 10.23 -5.05 9.42
N ASP A 70 9.67 -5.28 8.22
CA ASP A 70 10.38 -5.18 6.94
C ASP A 70 9.40 -4.73 5.83
N GLN A 71 9.94 -4.13 4.76
CA GLN A 71 9.18 -3.67 3.61
C GLN A 71 9.92 -3.98 2.30
N LYS A 72 9.21 -4.59 1.35
CA LYS A 72 9.70 -4.86 0.00
C LYS A 72 8.78 -4.22 -1.04
N PHE A 73 9.34 -3.84 -2.18
CA PHE A 73 8.64 -3.28 -3.32
C PHE A 73 9.10 -3.96 -4.60
N GLN A 74 8.15 -4.31 -5.45
CA GLN A 74 8.41 -4.80 -6.81
C GLN A 74 7.45 -4.09 -7.76
N ASN A 75 7.98 -3.23 -8.61
CA ASN A 75 7.19 -2.46 -9.56
C ASN A 75 7.46 -2.99 -10.97
N ASN A 76 6.42 -3.45 -11.68
CA ASN A 76 6.53 -3.83 -13.09
C ASN A 76 6.77 -2.61 -14.00
N ARG A 77 6.28 -1.44 -13.57
CA ARG A 77 6.52 -0.12 -14.17
C ARG A 77 6.31 0.96 -13.10
N PRO A 78 6.86 2.18 -13.26
CA PRO A 78 6.45 3.33 -12.47
C PRO A 78 4.96 3.63 -12.64
N LEU A 79 4.35 4.19 -11.59
CA LEU A 79 3.00 4.74 -11.66
C LEU A 79 3.07 6.18 -12.15
N HIS A 80 2.12 6.56 -12.99
CA HIS A 80 2.07 7.87 -13.62
C HIS A 80 0.75 8.57 -13.27
N ALA A 81 0.78 9.90 -13.28
CA ALA A 81 -0.44 10.68 -13.18
C ALA A 81 -1.45 10.25 -14.26
N GLY A 82 -2.70 10.02 -13.85
CA GLY A 82 -3.76 9.47 -14.68
C GLY A 82 -3.97 7.97 -14.53
N ASP A 83 -3.05 7.22 -13.90
CA ASP A 83 -3.28 5.82 -13.58
C ASP A 83 -4.44 5.67 -12.59
N GLU A 84 -5.28 4.65 -12.82
CA GLU A 84 -6.31 4.20 -11.89
C GLU A 84 -5.96 2.79 -11.41
N VAL A 85 -5.65 2.66 -10.13
CA VAL A 85 -5.05 1.45 -9.55
C VAL A 85 -6.01 0.84 -8.53
N THR A 86 -6.22 -0.47 -8.61
CA THR A 86 -6.90 -1.23 -7.55
C THR A 86 -5.89 -2.12 -6.83
N CYS A 87 -6.01 -2.23 -5.52
CA CYS A 87 -5.13 -3.05 -4.69
C CYS A 87 -5.79 -4.39 -4.36
N THR A 88 -5.01 -5.46 -4.35
CA THR A 88 -5.38 -6.72 -3.71
C THR A 88 -4.32 -7.04 -2.66
N SER A 89 -4.75 -7.18 -1.40
CA SER A 89 -3.88 -7.56 -0.28
C SER A 89 -4.03 -9.04 0.00
N THR A 90 -2.93 -9.72 0.33
CA THR A 90 -2.89 -11.14 0.67
C THR A 90 -2.05 -11.32 1.94
N ILE A 91 -2.51 -12.17 2.87
CA ILE A 91 -1.70 -12.58 4.01
C ILE A 91 -0.83 -13.75 3.57
N GLU A 92 0.46 -13.51 3.47
CA GLU A 92 1.46 -14.49 3.04
C GLU A 92 1.97 -15.32 4.24
N THR A 93 2.70 -16.40 3.94
CA THR A 93 3.31 -17.31 4.93
C THR A 93 4.60 -16.76 5.52
#